data_AF-A0A139PKQ9-F1
#
_entry.id   AF-A0A139PKQ9-F1
#
_cell.length_a   1.000
_cell.length_b   1.000
_cell.length_c   1.000
_cell.angle_alpha   90.00
_cell.angle_beta   90.00
_cell.angle_gamma   90.00
#
_symmetry.space_group_name_H-M   'P 1'
#
loop_
_entity.id
_entity.type
_entity.pdbx_description
1 polymer ?
#
loop_
_entity_poly.entity_id
_entity_poly.type
_entity_poly.pdbx_seq_one_letter_code
_entity_poly.pdbx_strand_id
1 'polypeptide(L)'
;MVFRNLILIYICLPILKKFLNSKRRYFYILSLLVVIGLIFELANIVLQMPIQTYVIQTFRLWTWFFYYLLGGFIAQFDKDIIKNRFKRWMKIIVVLLFLVSPLILFFLARTTYHNFFAEYFYDILFVKVVSLGIFLTILTLTVNEKRSESIVSLSNQTMGVFIIHTYIMKVWEKLIGFSFVGSYLLFAIFTLSVSFIIIGMLMKIPYFNRIVKL
;
A
#
# COMPACT_ATOMS: atom_id res chain seq x y z
N MET A 1 11.94 -6.90 -1.90
CA MET A 1 10.95 -7.81 -2.51
C MET A 1 10.17 -7.15 -3.65
N VAL A 2 9.66 -5.92 -3.48
CA VAL A 2 8.91 -5.15 -4.50
C VAL A 2 9.63 -5.00 -5.85
N PHE A 3 10.95 -4.78 -5.87
CA PHE A 3 11.73 -4.64 -7.11
C PHE A 3 11.67 -5.87 -8.03
N ARG A 4 11.62 -7.09 -7.48
CA ARG A 4 11.56 -8.32 -8.28
C ARG A 4 10.23 -8.46 -9.04
N ASN A 5 9.16 -7.95 -8.45
CA ASN A 5 7.81 -8.05 -9.03
C ASN A 5 7.65 -7.05 -10.17
N LEU A 6 8.27 -5.87 -10.07
CA LEU A 6 8.29 -4.88 -11.14
C LEU A 6 8.95 -5.45 -12.40
N ILE A 7 10.09 -6.14 -12.26
CA ILE A 7 10.78 -6.78 -13.40
C ILE A 7 9.83 -7.74 -14.13
N LEU A 8 9.11 -8.60 -13.41
CA LEU A 8 8.13 -9.51 -14.00
C LEU A 8 7.00 -8.77 -14.72
N ILE A 9 6.44 -7.71 -14.12
CA ILE A 9 5.38 -6.90 -14.75
C ILE A 9 5.90 -6.27 -16.04
N TYR A 10 7.11 -5.71 -16.04
CA TYR A 10 7.69 -5.07 -17.23
C TYR A 10 7.97 -6.07 -18.36
N ILE A 11 8.40 -7.29 -18.04
CA ILE A 11 8.57 -8.36 -19.04
C ILE A 11 7.22 -8.75 -19.66
N CYS A 12 6.14 -8.81 -18.85
CA CYS A 12 4.80 -9.14 -19.33
C CYS A 12 4.09 -7.97 -20.04
N LEU A 13 4.56 -6.74 -19.86
CA LEU A 13 3.98 -5.51 -20.40
C LEU A 13 3.72 -5.52 -21.92
N PRO A 14 4.66 -5.91 -22.81
CA PRO A 14 4.41 -5.93 -24.25
C PRO A 14 3.26 -6.86 -24.64
N ILE A 15 3.09 -7.96 -23.91
CA ILE A 15 1.99 -8.91 -24.11
C ILE A 15 0.69 -8.28 -23.59
N LEU A 16 0.72 -7.74 -22.37
CA LEU A 16 -0.41 -7.06 -21.74
C LEU A 16 -0.98 -5.96 -22.63
N LYS A 17 -0.11 -5.12 -23.22
CA LYS A 17 -0.52 -4.00 -24.09
C LYS A 17 -1.28 -4.47 -25.35
N LYS A 18 -0.94 -5.64 -25.91
CA LYS A 18 -1.66 -6.21 -27.06
C LYS A 18 -3.10 -6.59 -26.69
N PHE A 19 -3.31 -7.13 -25.48
CA PHE A 19 -4.64 -7.52 -25.02
C PHE A 19 -5.46 -6.32 -24.54
N LEU A 20 -4.81 -5.35 -23.91
CA LEU A 20 -5.39 -4.19 -23.25
C LEU A 20 -5.61 -2.99 -24.19
N ASN A 21 -6.38 -3.20 -25.26
CA ASN A 21 -6.62 -2.17 -26.28
C ASN A 21 -7.93 -1.38 -26.08
N SER A 22 -8.70 -1.63 -25.02
CA SER A 22 -10.00 -0.99 -24.80
C SER A 22 -10.39 -0.95 -23.33
N LYS A 23 -11.14 0.10 -22.92
CA LYS A 23 -11.75 0.26 -21.59
C LYS A 23 -12.48 -1.00 -21.12
N ARG A 24 -13.23 -1.66 -22.02
CA ARG A 24 -13.99 -2.89 -21.69
C ARG A 24 -13.06 -4.06 -21.36
N ARG A 25 -11.96 -4.22 -22.09
CA ARG A 25 -11.00 -5.32 -21.84
C ARG A 25 -10.25 -5.12 -20.52
N TYR A 26 -9.87 -3.87 -20.21
CA TYR A 26 -9.34 -3.56 -18.88
C TYR A 26 -10.31 -3.97 -17.78
N PHE A 27 -11.60 -3.60 -17.93
CA PHE A 27 -12.62 -3.95 -16.95
C PHE A 27 -12.79 -5.48 -16.79
N TYR A 28 -12.85 -6.24 -17.89
CA TYR A 28 -12.97 -7.70 -17.82
C TYR A 28 -11.77 -8.36 -17.13
N ILE A 29 -10.55 -7.96 -17.49
CA ILE A 29 -9.33 -8.52 -16.87
C ILE A 29 -9.26 -8.13 -15.39
N LEU A 30 -9.58 -6.88 -15.04
CA LEU A 30 -9.64 -6.45 -13.65
C LEU A 30 -10.69 -7.23 -12.85
N SER A 31 -11.88 -7.44 -13.42
CA SER A 31 -12.93 -8.23 -12.79
C SER A 31 -12.48 -9.67 -12.55
N LEU A 32 -11.82 -10.30 -13.53
CA LEU A 32 -11.24 -11.63 -13.38
C LEU A 32 -10.22 -11.68 -12.23
N LEU A 33 -9.31 -10.70 -12.16
CA LEU A 33 -8.30 -10.62 -11.10
C LEU A 33 -8.91 -10.39 -9.71
N VAL A 34 -10.02 -9.65 -9.62
CA VAL A 34 -10.78 -9.50 -8.38
C VAL A 34 -11.41 -10.83 -7.97
N VAL A 35 -12.03 -11.55 -8.90
CA VAL A 35 -12.64 -12.87 -8.62
C VAL A 35 -11.58 -13.86 -8.12
N ILE A 36 -10.41 -13.92 -8.76
CA ILE A 36 -9.29 -14.76 -8.30
C ILE A 36 -8.88 -14.36 -6.88
N GLY A 37 -8.72 -13.06 -6.61
CA GLY A 37 -8.40 -12.56 -5.27
C GLY A 37 -9.45 -12.92 -4.22
N LEU A 38 -10.73 -12.85 -4.56
CA LEU A 38 -11.84 -13.24 -3.68
C LEU A 38 -11.85 -14.74 -3.39
N ILE A 39 -11.52 -15.59 -4.36
CA ILE A 39 -11.37 -17.03 -4.14
C ILE A 39 -10.29 -17.29 -3.08
N PHE A 40 -9.13 -16.63 -3.19
CA PHE A 40 -8.08 -16.74 -2.19
C PHE A 40 -8.51 -16.19 -0.82
N GLU A 41 -9.22 -15.07 -0.78
CA GLU A 41 -9.72 -14.49 0.46
C GLU A 41 -10.73 -15.43 1.16
N LEU A 42 -11.67 -16.00 0.42
CA LEU A 42 -12.63 -16.98 0.93
C LEU A 42 -11.92 -18.25 1.43
N ALA A 43 -10.97 -18.76 0.65
CA ALA A 43 -10.22 -19.94 1.02
C ALA A 43 -9.39 -19.71 2.30
N ASN A 44 -8.87 -18.50 2.51
CA ASN A 44 -8.20 -18.14 3.76
C ASN A 44 -9.14 -18.13 4.97
N ILE A 45 -10.38 -17.65 4.80
CA ILE A 45 -11.38 -17.65 5.87
C ILE A 45 -11.78 -19.08 6.23
N VAL A 46 -11.98 -19.95 5.22
CA VAL A 46 -12.35 -21.36 5.41
C VAL A 46 -11.24 -22.16 6.08
N LEU A 47 -9.99 -21.99 5.64
CA LEU A 47 -8.84 -22.71 6.20
C LEU A 47 -8.25 -22.05 7.46
N GLN A 48 -8.76 -20.89 7.87
CA GLN A 48 -8.26 -20.08 8.99
C GLN A 48 -6.73 -19.85 8.93
N MET A 49 -6.20 -19.77 7.70
CA MET A 49 -4.78 -19.57 7.45
C MET A 49 -4.58 -18.86 6.11
N PRO A 50 -3.55 -17.99 5.98
CA PRO A 50 -3.22 -17.38 4.71
C PRO A 50 -2.60 -18.42 3.77
N ILE A 51 -3.37 -18.92 2.80
CA ILE A 51 -2.90 -19.84 1.74
C ILE A 51 -1.77 -19.20 0.93
N GLN A 52 -1.73 -17.87 0.88
CA GLN A 52 -0.63 -17.12 0.27
C GLN A 52 0.73 -17.41 0.90
N THR A 53 0.81 -18.05 2.07
CA THR A 53 2.07 -18.56 2.65
C THR A 53 2.75 -19.58 1.75
N TYR A 54 1.98 -20.37 0.99
CA TYR A 54 2.50 -21.37 0.06
C TYR A 54 2.96 -20.77 -1.28
N VAL A 55 2.66 -19.49 -1.54
CA VAL A 55 3.03 -18.82 -2.79
C VAL A 55 3.99 -17.69 -2.48
N ILE A 56 5.22 -17.80 -2.99
CA ILE A 56 6.22 -16.74 -2.87
C ILE A 56 5.62 -15.41 -3.35
N GLN A 57 5.77 -14.35 -2.56
CA GLN A 57 5.19 -13.03 -2.82
C GLN A 57 5.40 -12.52 -4.25
N THR A 58 6.52 -12.87 -4.88
CA THR A 58 6.85 -12.50 -6.26
C THR A 58 5.97 -13.15 -7.31
N PHE A 59 5.45 -14.35 -7.05
CA PHE A 59 4.58 -15.09 -7.97
C PHE A 59 3.09 -14.85 -7.73
N ARG A 60 2.70 -14.00 -6.78
CA ARG A 60 1.31 -13.54 -6.61
C ARG A 60 0.91 -12.54 -7.70
N LEU A 61 1.03 -12.98 -8.94
CA LEU A 61 0.85 -12.19 -10.15
C LEU A 61 -0.54 -11.56 -10.22
N TRP A 62 -1.57 -12.23 -9.69
CA TRP A 62 -2.93 -11.71 -9.67
C TRP A 62 -3.04 -10.40 -8.87
N THR A 63 -2.37 -10.32 -7.72
CA THR A 63 -2.33 -9.11 -6.87
C THR A 63 -1.60 -7.98 -7.59
N TRP A 64 -0.42 -8.28 -8.13
CA TRP A 64 0.45 -7.27 -8.73
C TRP A 64 -0.11 -6.75 -10.06
N PHE A 65 -0.62 -7.64 -10.91
CA PHE A 65 -1.31 -7.23 -12.13
C PHE A 65 -2.57 -6.44 -11.81
N PHE A 66 -3.31 -6.78 -10.75
CA PHE A 66 -4.48 -6.00 -10.36
C PHE A 66 -4.09 -4.54 -10.08
N TYR A 67 -3.14 -4.29 -9.18
CA TYR A 67 -2.72 -2.92 -8.84
C TYR A 67 -2.15 -2.17 -10.04
N TYR A 68 -1.34 -2.85 -10.86
CA TYR A 68 -0.76 -2.26 -12.07
C TYR A 68 -1.83 -1.86 -13.11
N LEU A 69 -2.73 -2.78 -13.43
CA LEU A 69 -3.79 -2.59 -14.41
C LEU A 69 -4.85 -1.60 -13.94
N LEU A 70 -5.09 -1.53 -12.63
CA LEU A 70 -6.02 -0.58 -12.05
C LEU A 70 -5.55 0.86 -12.32
N GLY A 71 -4.26 1.13 -12.13
CA GLY A 71 -3.67 2.43 -12.49
C GLY A 71 -3.81 2.73 -13.99
N GLY A 72 -3.51 1.75 -14.85
CA GLY A 72 -3.68 1.88 -16.30
C GLY A 72 -5.13 2.11 -16.73
N PHE A 73 -6.10 1.48 -16.06
CA PHE A 73 -7.53 1.67 -16.32
C PHE A 73 -7.99 3.08 -15.94
N ILE A 74 -7.57 3.58 -14.77
CA ILE A 74 -7.92 4.93 -14.32
C ILE A 74 -7.35 5.99 -15.27
N ALA A 75 -6.14 5.77 -15.81
CA ALA A 75 -5.51 6.67 -16.78
C ALA A 75 -6.29 6.80 -18.11
N GLN A 76 -7.24 5.91 -18.41
CA GLN A 76 -8.10 6.02 -19.60
C GLN A 76 -9.30 6.97 -19.42
N PHE A 77 -9.50 7.49 -18.22
CA PHE A 77 -10.55 8.45 -17.91
C PHE A 77 -9.95 9.85 -17.77
N ASP A 78 -10.69 10.85 -18.26
CA ASP A 78 -10.27 12.24 -18.08
C ASP A 78 -10.27 12.62 -16.61
N LYS A 79 -9.21 13.33 -16.20
CA LYS A 79 -9.01 13.76 -14.83
C LYS A 79 -10.18 14.60 -14.30
N ASP A 80 -10.79 15.42 -15.17
CA ASP A 80 -11.93 16.27 -14.81
C ASP A 80 -13.19 15.46 -14.55
N ILE A 81 -13.43 14.39 -15.31
CA ILE A 81 -14.54 13.46 -15.09
C ILE A 81 -14.38 12.77 -13.73
N ILE A 82 -13.16 12.29 -13.43
CA ILE A 82 -12.85 11.67 -12.13
C ILE A 82 -13.06 12.67 -10.99
N LYS A 83 -12.56 13.91 -11.13
CA LYS A 83 -12.68 14.97 -10.12
C LYS A 83 -14.14 15.33 -9.84
N ASN A 84 -14.98 15.38 -10.87
CA ASN A 84 -16.41 15.67 -10.72
C ASN A 84 -17.16 14.52 -10.02
N ARG A 85 -16.82 13.26 -10.36
CA ARG A 85 -17.45 12.08 -9.76
C ARG A 85 -16.99 11.83 -8.32
N PHE A 86 -15.73 12.13 -8.01
CA PHE A 86 -15.11 11.85 -6.70
C PHE A 86 -15.23 13.04 -5.74
N LYS A 87 -16.42 13.12 -5.11
CA LYS A 87 -16.83 14.24 -4.24
C LYS A 87 -16.00 14.33 -2.95
N ARG A 88 -15.99 15.50 -2.32
CA ARG A 88 -15.27 15.78 -1.06
C ARG A 88 -15.63 14.82 0.07
N TRP A 89 -16.91 14.48 0.25
CA TRP A 89 -17.35 13.54 1.29
C TRP A 89 -16.75 12.14 1.11
N MET A 90 -16.58 11.67 -0.13
CA MET A 90 -15.94 10.39 -0.42
C MET A 90 -14.46 10.40 -0.01
N LYS A 91 -13.76 11.52 -0.21
CA LYS A 91 -12.36 11.70 0.23
C LYS A 91 -12.23 11.57 1.75
N ILE A 92 -13.13 12.22 2.49
CA ILE A 92 -13.15 12.16 3.96
C ILE A 92 -13.38 10.72 4.42
N ILE A 93 -14.35 10.02 3.83
CA ILE A 93 -14.62 8.60 4.15
C ILE A 93 -13.40 7.73 3.87
N VAL A 94 -12.73 7.91 2.72
CA VAL A 94 -11.51 7.16 2.38
C VAL A 94 -10.40 7.41 3.38
N VAL A 95 -10.16 8.66 3.77
CA VAL A 95 -9.13 8.99 4.77
C VAL A 95 -9.46 8.37 6.12
N LEU A 96 -10.73 8.40 6.53
CA LEU A 96 -11.18 7.76 7.76
C LEU A 96 -10.98 6.24 7.71
N LEU A 97 -11.38 5.60 6.61
CA LEU A 97 -11.19 4.15 6.40
C LEU A 97 -9.70 3.78 6.40
N PHE A 98 -8.85 4.62 5.82
CA PHE A 98 -7.40 4.42 5.86
C PHE A 98 -6.86 4.47 7.30
N LEU A 99 -7.31 5.43 8.12
CA LEU A 99 -6.89 5.54 9.52
C LEU A 99 -7.38 4.38 10.38
N VAL A 100 -8.59 3.88 10.12
CA VAL A 100 -9.17 2.74 10.84
C VAL A 100 -8.63 1.39 10.32
N SER A 101 -8.08 1.35 9.10
CA SER A 101 -7.61 0.13 8.46
C SER A 101 -6.62 -0.71 9.30
N PRO A 102 -5.66 -0.15 10.05
CA PRO A 102 -4.75 -0.96 10.85
C PRO A 102 -5.47 -1.69 11.99
N LEU A 103 -6.54 -1.11 12.56
CA LEU A 103 -7.34 -1.76 13.60
C LEU A 103 -8.11 -2.97 13.04
N ILE A 104 -8.74 -2.78 11.87
CA ILE A 104 -9.48 -3.84 11.18
C ILE A 104 -8.53 -4.97 10.79
N LEU A 105 -7.37 -4.64 10.20
CA LEU A 105 -6.37 -5.61 9.78
C LEU A 105 -5.75 -6.34 10.98
N PHE A 106 -5.50 -5.65 12.09
CA PHE A 106 -4.99 -6.28 13.31
C PHE A 106 -6.00 -7.29 13.87
N PHE A 107 -7.29 -6.96 13.86
CA PHE A 107 -8.33 -7.89 14.28
C PHE A 107 -8.36 -9.12 13.37
N LEU A 108 -8.40 -8.93 12.05
CA LEU A 108 -8.35 -10.02 11.06
C LEU A 108 -7.09 -10.90 11.21
N ALA A 109 -5.94 -10.28 11.42
CA ALA A 109 -4.66 -10.96 11.64
C ALA A 109 -4.73 -11.89 12.86
N ARG A 110 -5.35 -11.41 13.94
CA ARG A 110 -5.47 -12.15 15.20
C ARG A 110 -6.51 -13.26 15.14
N THR A 111 -7.66 -13.02 14.50
CA THR A 111 -8.80 -13.95 14.51
C THR A 111 -8.79 -14.97 13.39
N THR A 112 -8.38 -14.57 12.19
CA THR A 112 -8.64 -15.34 10.97
C THR A 112 -7.36 -15.88 10.35
N TYR A 113 -6.30 -15.08 10.33
CA TYR A 113 -5.06 -15.44 9.64
C TYR A 113 -3.99 -16.01 10.58
N HIS A 114 -4.12 -15.78 11.88
CA HIS A 114 -3.11 -16.08 12.91
C HIS A 114 -1.69 -15.65 12.52
N ASN A 115 -1.59 -14.61 11.71
CA ASN A 115 -0.36 -14.18 11.06
C ASN A 115 -0.39 -12.66 10.89
N PHE A 116 0.67 -12.01 11.34
CA PHE A 116 0.81 -10.55 11.35
C PHE A 116 1.56 -10.00 10.13
N PHE A 117 2.00 -10.85 9.20
CA PHE A 117 2.72 -10.38 8.02
C PHE A 117 1.78 -9.61 7.08
N ALA A 118 2.13 -8.34 6.87
CA ALA A 118 1.31 -7.40 6.10
C ALA A 118 1.11 -7.81 4.63
N GLU A 119 2.01 -8.62 4.11
CA GLU A 119 1.99 -9.05 2.71
C GLU A 119 0.75 -9.89 2.35
N TYR A 120 0.12 -10.54 3.32
CA TYR A 120 -1.07 -11.37 3.09
C TYR A 120 -2.35 -10.54 3.00
N PHE A 121 -2.33 -9.30 3.51
CA PHE A 121 -3.48 -8.40 3.44
C PHE A 121 -3.67 -7.74 2.07
N TYR A 122 -2.67 -7.83 1.16
CA TYR A 122 -2.77 -7.20 -0.17
C TYR A 122 -3.89 -7.77 -1.06
N ASP A 123 -4.31 -9.01 -0.80
CA ASP A 123 -5.37 -9.64 -1.57
C ASP A 123 -6.78 -9.27 -1.07
N ILE A 124 -6.89 -8.80 0.17
CA ILE A 124 -8.15 -8.44 0.83
C ILE A 124 -8.84 -7.33 0.04
N LEU A 125 -10.12 -7.54 -0.26
CA LEU A 125 -10.93 -6.56 -1.00
C LEU A 125 -10.96 -5.19 -0.31
N PHE A 126 -11.09 -5.17 1.03
CA PHE A 126 -11.02 -3.93 1.82
C PHE A 126 -9.74 -3.13 1.55
N VAL A 127 -8.57 -3.77 1.53
CA VAL A 127 -7.29 -3.10 1.26
C VAL A 127 -7.26 -2.55 -0.15
N LYS A 128 -7.71 -3.30 -1.15
CA LYS A 128 -7.81 -2.83 -2.55
C LYS A 128 -8.69 -1.59 -2.70
N VAL A 129 -9.85 -1.57 -2.03
CA VAL A 129 -10.79 -0.43 -2.06
C VAL A 129 -10.18 0.80 -1.40
N VAL A 130 -9.57 0.65 -0.22
CA VAL A 130 -8.92 1.75 0.49
C VAL A 130 -7.75 2.31 -0.32
N SER A 131 -6.88 1.45 -0.88
CA SER A 131 -5.78 1.87 -1.75
C SER A 131 -6.26 2.65 -2.98
N LEU A 132 -7.31 2.17 -3.66
CA LEU A 132 -7.90 2.86 -4.80
C LEU A 132 -8.46 4.23 -4.38
N GLY A 133 -9.17 4.30 -3.25
CA GLY A 133 -9.71 5.54 -2.73
C GLY A 133 -8.62 6.58 -2.44
N ILE A 134 -7.51 6.17 -1.81
CA ILE A 134 -6.37 7.06 -1.53
C ILE A 134 -5.76 7.55 -2.83
N PHE A 135 -5.54 6.66 -3.79
CA PHE A 135 -5.02 7.01 -5.11
C PHE A 135 -5.89 8.07 -5.81
N LEU A 136 -7.22 7.89 -5.83
CA LEU A 136 -8.15 8.87 -6.40
C LEU A 136 -8.18 10.18 -5.61
N THR A 137 -8.00 10.12 -4.30
CA THR A 137 -7.90 11.31 -3.45
C THR A 137 -6.68 12.13 -3.86
N ILE A 138 -5.50 11.50 -3.95
CA ILE A 138 -4.26 12.15 -4.39
C ILE A 138 -4.38 12.67 -5.81
N LEU A 139 -4.91 11.88 -6.75
CA LEU A 139 -5.08 12.27 -8.16
C LEU A 139 -5.95 13.51 -8.33
N THR A 140 -6.98 13.66 -7.48
CA THR A 140 -7.93 14.78 -7.54
C THR A 140 -7.57 15.95 -6.64
N LEU A 141 -6.47 15.88 -5.88
CA LEU A 141 -5.96 17.00 -5.09
C LEU A 141 -5.30 18.01 -6.03
N THR A 142 -5.74 19.26 -5.94
CA THR A 142 -5.04 20.40 -6.53
C THR A 142 -3.90 20.78 -5.59
N VAL A 143 -2.67 20.51 -6.02
CA VAL A 143 -1.46 20.83 -5.24
C VAL A 143 -1.12 22.30 -5.51
N ASN A 144 -0.98 23.08 -4.44
CA ASN A 144 -0.45 24.45 -4.49
C ASN A 144 1.08 24.40 -4.28
N GLU A 145 1.84 25.40 -4.73
CA GLU A 145 3.32 25.39 -4.72
C GLU A 145 3.92 25.05 -3.34
N LYS A 146 3.41 25.66 -2.26
CA LYS A 146 3.85 25.35 -0.88
C LYS A 146 3.53 23.90 -0.44
N ARG A 147 2.44 23.33 -0.96
CA ARG A 147 2.07 21.93 -0.69
C ARG A 147 2.96 20.97 -1.47
N SER A 148 3.37 21.32 -2.70
CA SER A 148 4.32 20.49 -3.46
C SER A 148 5.68 20.40 -2.77
N GLU A 149 6.21 21.50 -2.24
CA GLU A 149 7.49 21.46 -1.48
C GLU A 149 7.41 20.54 -0.26
N SER A 150 6.29 20.62 0.48
CA SER A 150 6.05 19.76 1.65
C SER A 150 5.91 18.28 1.25
N ILE A 151 5.21 17.98 0.14
CA ILE A 151 5.06 16.62 -0.38
C ILE A 151 6.42 16.06 -0.82
N VAL A 152 7.23 16.86 -1.53
CA VAL A 152 8.57 16.45 -1.97
C VAL A 152 9.48 16.20 -0.76
N SER A 153 9.46 17.08 0.23
CA SER A 153 10.22 16.89 1.48
C SER A 153 9.81 15.62 2.22
N LEU A 154 8.52 15.37 2.36
CA LEU A 154 7.99 14.15 2.99
C LEU A 154 8.38 12.90 2.19
N SER A 155 8.23 12.93 0.86
CA SER A 155 8.57 11.83 -0.04
C SER A 155 10.04 11.44 0.08
N ASN A 156 10.95 12.42 0.12
CA ASN A 156 12.38 12.16 0.29
C ASN A 156 12.70 11.46 1.61
N GLN A 157 11.92 11.68 2.67
CA GLN A 157 12.15 11.03 3.97
C GLN A 157 11.67 9.57 4.00
N THR A 158 10.70 9.20 3.15
CA THR A 158 10.05 7.88 3.23
C THR A 158 11.02 6.72 3.02
N MET A 159 12.01 6.86 2.12
CA MET A 159 13.01 5.82 1.89
C MET A 159 13.93 5.65 3.10
N GLY A 160 14.38 6.74 3.70
CA GLY A 160 15.15 6.71 4.95
C GLY A 160 14.37 6.08 6.11
N VAL A 161 13.10 6.43 6.25
CA VAL A 161 12.20 5.84 7.25
C VAL A 161 12.04 4.34 7.01
N PHE A 162 11.88 3.92 5.75
CA PHE A 162 11.81 2.50 5.40
C PHE A 162 13.09 1.73 5.76
N ILE A 163 14.26 2.36 5.76
CA ILE A 163 15.49 1.69 6.19
C ILE A 163 15.57 1.63 7.72
N ILE A 164 15.30 2.75 8.41
CA ILE A 164 15.58 2.86 9.85
C ILE A 164 14.47 2.23 10.72
N HIS A 165 13.21 2.20 10.25
CA HIS A 165 12.09 1.75 11.09
C HIS A 165 12.30 0.33 11.63
N THR A 166 12.85 -0.60 10.84
CA THR A 166 13.12 -1.98 11.32
C THR A 166 14.15 -2.02 12.44
N TYR A 167 15.13 -1.10 12.44
CA TYR A 167 16.11 -1.01 13.52
C TYR A 167 15.48 -0.44 14.79
N ILE A 168 14.66 0.61 14.65
CA ILE A 168 13.92 1.19 15.79
C ILE A 168 12.99 0.16 16.41
N MET A 169 12.26 -0.61 15.60
CA MET A 169 11.39 -1.68 16.08
C MET A 169 12.18 -2.69 16.94
N LYS A 170 13.33 -3.17 16.47
CA LYS A 170 14.17 -4.13 17.22
C LYS A 170 14.67 -3.57 18.54
N VAL A 171 15.10 -2.32 18.56
CA VAL A 171 15.56 -1.65 19.80
C VAL A 171 14.40 -1.52 20.79
N TRP A 172 13.23 -1.11 20.30
CA TRP A 172 12.05 -0.90 21.13
C TRP A 172 11.50 -2.20 21.70
N GLU A 173 11.45 -3.27 20.90
CA GLU A 173 11.08 -4.61 21.32
C GLU A 173 11.95 -5.10 22.48
N LYS A 174 13.26 -4.88 22.39
CA LYS A 174 14.21 -5.26 23.45
C LYS A 174 14.04 -4.47 24.75
N LEU A 175 13.60 -3.20 24.67
CA LEU A 175 13.50 -2.30 25.82
C LEU A 175 12.20 -2.46 26.61
N ILE A 176 11.07 -2.64 25.93
CA ILE A 176 9.74 -2.53 26.54
C ILE A 176 8.97 -3.87 26.50
N GLY A 177 9.30 -4.76 25.56
CA GLY A 177 8.54 -5.98 25.31
C GLY A 177 7.10 -5.72 24.84
N PHE A 178 6.39 -6.76 24.40
CA PHE A 178 4.99 -6.67 23.96
C PHE A 178 4.03 -7.17 25.04
N SER A 179 3.93 -6.45 26.16
CA SER A 179 3.15 -6.90 27.32
C SER A 179 1.64 -6.66 27.20
N PHE A 180 1.17 -5.77 26.30
CA PHE A 180 -0.26 -5.44 26.17
C PHE A 180 -0.73 -5.31 24.71
N VAL A 181 -1.99 -5.64 24.41
CA VAL A 181 -2.56 -5.60 23.04
C VAL A 181 -2.54 -4.18 22.44
N GLY A 182 -2.74 -3.14 23.26
CA GLY A 182 -2.62 -1.74 22.83
C GLY A 182 -1.18 -1.30 22.52
N SER A 183 -0.18 -2.08 22.97
CA SER A 183 1.22 -1.76 22.70
C SER A 183 1.55 -1.83 21.21
N TYR A 184 0.94 -2.74 20.44
CA TYR A 184 1.26 -2.90 19.01
C TYR A 184 0.91 -1.68 18.16
N LEU A 185 -0.20 -0.99 18.45
CA LEU A 185 -0.60 0.22 17.73
C LEU A 185 0.22 1.43 18.15
N LEU A 186 0.46 1.58 19.46
CA LEU A 186 1.32 2.64 19.98
C LEU A 186 2.76 2.46 19.49
N PHE A 187 3.23 1.22 19.38
CA PHE A 187 4.53 0.85 18.84
C PHE A 187 4.66 1.26 17.37
N ALA A 188 3.64 1.05 16.55
CA ALA A 188 3.64 1.47 15.16
C ALA A 188 3.70 3.00 15.01
N ILE A 189 2.86 3.73 15.74
CA ILE A 189 2.86 5.21 15.74
C ILE A 189 4.22 5.73 16.21
N PHE A 190 4.71 5.22 17.34
CA PHE A 190 5.96 5.65 17.93
C PHE A 190 7.14 5.39 17.00
N THR A 191 7.25 4.17 16.45
CA THR A 191 8.32 3.78 15.53
C THR A 191 8.34 4.71 14.33
N LEU A 192 7.18 4.99 13.73
CA LEU A 192 7.08 5.91 12.60
C LEU A 192 7.49 7.33 12.98
N SER A 193 6.95 7.86 14.09
CA SER A 193 7.30 9.21 14.56
C SER A 193 8.80 9.38 14.79
N VAL A 194 9.45 8.45 15.49
CA VAL A 194 10.89 8.52 15.74
C VAL A 194 11.70 8.33 14.47
N SER A 195 11.27 7.45 13.56
CA SER A 195 11.92 7.28 12.26
C SER A 195 11.91 8.60 11.46
N PHE A 196 10.77 9.28 11.42
CA PHE A 196 10.64 10.57 10.71
C PHE A 196 11.48 11.66 11.36
N ILE A 197 11.56 11.73 12.69
CA ILE A 197 12.40 12.69 13.40
C ILE A 197 13.88 12.45 13.10
N ILE A 198 14.36 11.21 13.23
CA ILE A 198 15.76 10.85 12.99
C ILE A 198 16.16 11.15 11.55
N ILE A 199 15.35 10.74 10.56
CA ILE A 199 15.63 11.00 9.15
C ILE A 199 15.53 12.49 8.82
N GLY A 200 14.54 13.20 9.38
CA GLY A 200 14.41 14.65 9.23
C GLY A 200 15.64 15.41 9.76
N MET A 201 16.25 14.93 10.85
CA MET A 201 17.52 15.46 11.35
C MET A 201 18.71 15.08 10.44
N LEU A 202 18.79 13.82 9.99
CA LEU A 202 19.88 13.34 9.13
C LEU A 202 19.88 14.02 7.75
N MET A 203 18.72 14.37 7.18
CA MET A 203 18.65 15.08 5.90
C MET A 203 19.19 16.52 5.97
N LYS A 204 19.40 17.10 7.17
CA LYS A 204 20.10 18.38 7.33
C LYS A 204 21.61 18.26 7.06
N ILE A 205 22.15 17.04 7.03
CA ILE A 205 23.56 16.76 6.73
C ILE A 205 23.70 16.54 5.20
N PRO A 206 24.57 17.31 4.50
CA PRO A 206 24.61 17.34 3.04
C PRO A 206 24.98 15.99 2.39
N TYR A 207 25.82 15.18 3.03
CA TYR A 207 26.21 13.86 2.53
C TYR A 207 25.05 12.83 2.58
N PHE A 208 24.24 12.86 3.64
CA PHE A 208 23.13 11.92 3.84
C PHE A 208 21.92 12.26 2.96
N ASN A 209 21.68 13.55 2.72
CA ASN A 209 20.62 14.05 1.83
C ASN A 209 20.71 13.45 0.41
N ARG A 210 21.93 13.17 -0.08
CA ARG A 210 22.16 12.61 -1.42
C ARG A 210 21.85 11.11 -1.52
N ILE A 211 21.99 10.38 -0.41
CA ILE A 211 21.74 8.93 -0.33
C ILE A 211 20.24 8.65 -0.10
N VAL A 212 19.58 9.49 0.69
CA VAL A 212 18.17 9.32 1.07
C VAL A 212 17.19 9.80 -0.01
N LYS A 213 17.61 10.68 -0.93
CA LYS A 213 16.81 11.19 -2.06
C LYS A 213 16.73 10.28 -3.31
N LEU A 214 17.38 9.12 -3.29
CA LEU A 214 17.30 8.11 -4.37
C LEU A 214 16.01 7.30 -4.27
#